data_AF-A0A077KLL3-F1
#
_entry.id   AF-A0A077KLL3-F1
#
_cell.length_a   1.000
_cell.length_b   1.000
_cell.length_c   1.000
_cell.angle_alpha   90.00
_cell.angle_beta   90.00
_cell.angle_gamma   90.00
#
_symmetry.space_group_name_H-M   'P 1'
#
loop_
_entity.id
_entity.type
_entity.pdbx_description
1 polymer ?
#
loop_
_entity_poly.entity_id
_entity_poly.type
_entity_poly.pdbx_seq_one_letter_code
_entity_poly.pdbx_strand_id
1 'polypeptide(L)'
;MNKVDTLKKYIETESFEELNALNNQHIFWVDWREEDDAIVEYCEKCLQTDALKAEMAYSGEDIFLTIQYKDQTFREKVIDRDPTLIFLNRVLQPDYEIRFCKGSDGSDTLAFLPLSKEEWEELERNHGKEKLDRLFEVIHQDTQMFSKEWDFEFE
;
A
#
# COMPACT_ATOMS: atom_id res chain seq x y z
N MET A 1 -12.12 18.01 2.61
CA MET A 1 -12.05 17.10 3.76
C MET A 1 -10.63 16.55 3.75
N ASN A 2 -9.88 16.69 4.85
CA ASN A 2 -8.50 16.20 4.89
C ASN A 2 -8.49 14.66 4.91
N LYS A 3 -7.44 14.00 4.42
CA LYS A 3 -7.36 12.54 4.40
C LYS A 3 -7.56 11.94 5.79
N VAL A 4 -6.97 12.57 6.80
CA VAL A 4 -7.09 12.21 8.22
C VAL A 4 -8.56 12.18 8.70
N ASP A 5 -9.38 13.15 8.28
CA ASP A 5 -10.80 13.20 8.68
C ASP A 5 -11.60 12.02 8.12
N THR A 6 -11.23 11.55 6.93
CA THR A 6 -11.92 10.42 6.27
C THR A 6 -11.62 9.08 6.94
N LEU A 7 -10.41 8.93 7.49
CA LEU A 7 -9.96 7.71 8.15
C LEU A 7 -10.53 7.57 9.57
N LYS A 8 -10.92 8.69 10.20
CA LYS A 8 -11.39 8.71 11.59
C LYS A 8 -12.50 7.70 11.87
N LYS A 9 -13.49 7.61 10.97
CA LYS A 9 -14.63 6.72 11.15
C LYS A 9 -14.20 5.24 11.11
N TYR A 10 -13.39 4.86 10.13
CA TYR A 10 -12.80 3.52 10.07
C TYR A 10 -11.92 3.23 11.30
N ILE A 11 -11.09 4.18 11.74
CA ILE A 11 -10.25 3.98 12.93
C ILE A 11 -11.10 3.80 14.19
N GLU A 12 -12.23 4.48 14.31
CA GLU A 12 -13.12 4.37 15.47
C GLU A 12 -13.96 3.09 15.47
N THR A 13 -14.50 2.68 14.30
CA THR A 13 -15.40 1.52 14.19
C THR A 13 -14.68 0.22 13.86
N GLU A 14 -13.53 0.31 13.21
CA GLU A 14 -12.69 -0.80 12.76
C GLU A 14 -13.40 -1.77 11.80
N SER A 15 -14.48 -1.29 11.19
CA SER A 15 -15.34 -2.09 10.33
C SER A 15 -14.87 -2.07 8.88
N PHE A 16 -14.93 -3.24 8.24
CA PHE A 16 -14.60 -3.39 6.82
C PHE A 16 -15.48 -2.49 5.92
N GLU A 17 -16.76 -2.28 6.29
CA GLU A 17 -17.65 -1.39 5.55
C GLU A 17 -17.12 0.05 5.47
N GLU A 18 -16.55 0.57 6.56
CA GLU A 18 -15.98 1.92 6.56
C GLU A 18 -14.64 1.97 5.83
N LEU A 19 -13.84 0.90 5.91
CA LEU A 19 -12.62 0.75 5.10
C LEU A 19 -12.96 0.76 3.59
N ASN A 20 -13.95 -0.02 3.19
CA ASN A 20 -14.41 -0.15 1.81
C ASN A 20 -15.12 1.11 1.29
N ALA A 21 -15.64 1.94 2.19
CA ALA A 21 -16.24 3.23 1.84
C ALA A 21 -15.21 4.36 1.62
N LEU A 22 -13.94 4.14 1.94
CA LEU A 22 -12.89 5.12 1.68
C LEU A 22 -12.71 5.37 0.18
N ASN A 23 -12.55 6.63 -0.20
CA ASN A 23 -12.38 7.04 -1.59
C ASN A 23 -10.99 6.61 -2.13
N ASN A 24 -10.92 6.22 -3.40
CA ASN A 24 -9.71 5.84 -4.15
C ASN A 24 -8.63 6.94 -4.24
N GLN A 25 -8.89 8.13 -3.72
CA GLN A 25 -7.89 9.19 -3.52
C GLN A 25 -7.12 9.06 -2.17
N HIS A 26 -7.53 8.14 -1.31
CA HIS A 26 -7.01 7.98 0.06
C HIS A 26 -6.43 6.59 0.27
N ILE A 27 -7.11 5.58 -0.26
CA ILE A 27 -6.73 4.17 -0.19
C ILE A 27 -6.66 3.63 -1.61
N PHE A 28 -5.78 2.67 -1.84
CA PHE A 28 -5.84 1.87 -3.05
C PHE A 28 -6.01 0.39 -2.73
N TRP A 29 -6.63 -0.30 -3.67
CA TRP A 29 -6.97 -1.71 -3.59
C TRP A 29 -6.20 -2.45 -4.68
N VAL A 30 -5.58 -3.56 -4.31
CA VAL A 30 -4.79 -4.41 -5.22
C VAL A 30 -5.43 -5.78 -5.24
N ASP A 31 -5.85 -6.21 -6.43
CA ASP A 31 -6.32 -7.58 -6.65
C ASP A 31 -5.12 -8.51 -6.85
N TRP A 32 -5.29 -9.80 -6.55
CA TRP A 32 -4.22 -10.78 -6.79
C TRP A 32 -3.84 -10.91 -8.28
N ARG A 33 -4.70 -10.47 -9.20
CA ARG A 33 -4.43 -10.44 -10.65
C ARG A 33 -3.81 -9.13 -11.14
N GLU A 34 -3.52 -8.19 -10.25
CA GLU A 34 -3.03 -6.87 -10.66
C GLU A 34 -1.61 -6.96 -11.26
N GLU A 35 -1.37 -6.13 -12.27
CA GLU A 35 -0.04 -5.93 -12.87
C GLU A 35 0.78 -4.96 -12.01
N ASP A 36 2.10 -5.16 -11.97
CA ASP A 36 2.96 -4.47 -11.01
C ASP A 36 3.07 -2.94 -11.25
N ASP A 37 3.02 -2.50 -12.50
CA ASP A 37 3.00 -1.06 -12.83
C ASP A 37 1.67 -0.39 -12.49
N ALA A 38 0.55 -1.10 -12.63
CA ALA A 38 -0.77 -0.61 -12.23
C ALA A 38 -0.86 -0.33 -10.73
N ILE A 39 -0.21 -1.14 -9.88
CA ILE A 39 -0.10 -0.89 -8.43
C ILE A 39 0.53 0.48 -8.15
N VAL A 40 1.57 0.86 -8.91
CA VAL A 40 2.23 2.15 -8.78
C VAL A 40 1.30 3.29 -9.22
N GLU A 41 0.53 3.10 -10.31
CA GLU A 41 -0.46 4.08 -10.74
C GLU A 41 -1.57 4.30 -9.69
N TYR A 42 -1.99 3.25 -8.98
CA TYR A 42 -2.98 3.39 -7.93
C TYR A 42 -2.46 4.17 -6.73
N CYS A 43 -1.20 3.92 -6.36
CA CYS A 43 -0.54 4.70 -5.33
C CYS A 43 -0.43 6.18 -5.74
N GLU A 44 -0.04 6.48 -6.98
CA GLU A 44 0.04 7.85 -7.48
C GLU A 44 -1.33 8.54 -7.50
N LYS A 45 -2.42 7.84 -7.84
CA LYS A 45 -3.78 8.39 -7.75
C LYS A 45 -4.16 8.81 -6.33
N CYS A 46 -3.59 8.13 -5.31
CA CYS A 46 -3.77 8.50 -3.92
C CYS A 46 -2.86 9.67 -3.50
N LEU A 47 -1.59 9.65 -3.91
CA LEU A 47 -0.60 10.65 -3.46
C LEU A 47 -0.67 11.97 -4.24
N GLN A 48 -1.10 11.91 -5.51
CA GLN A 48 -1.24 13.05 -6.42
C GLN A 48 0.03 13.91 -6.49
N THR A 49 1.19 13.27 -6.64
CA THR A 49 2.49 13.94 -6.65
C THR A 49 2.87 14.50 -8.03
N ASP A 50 2.22 14.02 -9.09
CA ASP A 50 2.59 14.17 -10.50
C ASP A 50 4.02 13.71 -10.82
N ALA A 51 4.67 13.00 -9.89
CA ALA A 51 6.09 12.68 -9.90
C ALA A 51 6.38 11.17 -9.78
N LEU A 52 5.37 10.33 -9.56
CA LEU A 52 5.49 8.88 -9.47
C LEU A 52 4.94 8.20 -10.74
N LYS A 53 5.77 7.41 -11.42
CA LYS A 53 5.40 6.66 -12.63
C LYS A 53 6.10 5.31 -12.64
N ALA A 54 5.51 4.34 -13.33
CA ALA A 54 6.13 3.04 -13.54
C ALA A 54 6.05 2.57 -14.98
N GLU A 55 6.98 1.71 -15.35
CA GLU A 55 6.94 0.93 -16.57
C GLU A 55 7.47 -0.49 -16.30
N MET A 56 6.86 -1.48 -16.93
CA MET A 56 7.40 -2.84 -16.98
C MET A 56 8.12 -3.09 -18.30
N ALA A 57 9.31 -3.70 -18.22
CA ALA A 57 10.08 -4.03 -19.40
C ALA A 57 10.80 -5.39 -19.26
N TYR A 58 10.78 -6.17 -20.35
CA TYR A 58 11.56 -7.38 -20.48
C TYR A 58 13.04 -7.05 -20.68
N SER A 59 13.90 -7.83 -20.04
CA SER A 59 15.36 -7.81 -20.25
C SER A 59 15.87 -9.24 -20.25
N GLY A 60 15.85 -9.88 -21.43
CA GLY A 60 16.07 -11.31 -21.57
C GLY A 60 14.82 -12.09 -21.16
N GLU A 61 14.99 -13.08 -20.29
CA GLU A 61 13.88 -13.89 -19.73
C GLU A 61 13.23 -13.24 -18.49
N ASP A 62 13.80 -12.13 -18.01
CA ASP A 62 13.36 -11.46 -16.80
C ASP A 62 12.48 -10.24 -17.10
N ILE A 63 11.49 -9.99 -16.25
CA ILE A 63 10.67 -8.77 -16.23
C ILE A 63 11.20 -7.85 -15.13
N PHE A 64 11.31 -6.56 -15.45
CA PHE A 64 11.73 -5.53 -14.51
C PHE A 64 10.66 -4.46 -14.39
N LEU A 65 10.41 -4.02 -13.17
CA LEU A 65 9.65 -2.82 -12.87
C LEU A 65 10.62 -1.65 -12.72
N THR A 66 10.41 -0.60 -13.49
CA THR A 66 11.14 0.67 -13.36
C THR A 66 10.19 1.72 -12.80
N ILE A 67 10.51 2.25 -11.62
CA ILE A 67 9.76 3.33 -10.98
C ILE A 67 10.56 4.62 -11.12
N GLN A 68 9.92 5.65 -11.67
CA GLN A 68 10.40 7.03 -11.63
C GLN A 68 9.70 7.75 -10.49
N TYR A 69 10.48 8.33 -9.58
CA TYR A 69 9.96 9.15 -8.49
C TYR A 69 10.80 10.41 -8.34
N LYS A 70 10.16 11.58 -8.53
CA LYS A 70 10.85 12.87 -8.64
C LYS A 70 11.93 12.81 -9.74
N ASP A 71 13.18 13.15 -9.42
CA ASP A 71 14.31 13.13 -10.36
C ASP A 71 15.11 11.81 -10.32
N GLN A 72 14.56 10.76 -9.71
CA GLN A 72 15.25 9.48 -9.53
C GLN A 72 14.53 8.34 -10.26
N THR A 73 15.32 7.40 -10.77
CA THR A 73 14.85 6.18 -11.42
C THR A 73 15.36 4.97 -10.65
N PHE A 74 14.43 4.10 -10.26
CA PHE A 74 14.67 2.86 -9.55
C PHE A 74 14.23 1.71 -10.43
N ARG A 75 15.00 0.61 -10.44
CA ARG A 75 14.67 -0.56 -11.25
C ARG A 75 14.96 -1.82 -10.47
N GLU A 76 13.98 -2.70 -10.36
CA GLU A 76 14.16 -4.01 -9.76
C GLU A 76 13.50 -5.10 -10.59
N LYS A 77 14.06 -6.30 -10.44
CA LYS A 77 13.40 -7.51 -10.91
C LYS A 77 12.26 -7.78 -9.95
N VAL A 78 11.05 -7.75 -10.47
CA VAL A 78 9.83 -7.94 -9.70
C VAL A 78 9.07 -9.09 -10.34
N ILE A 79 8.50 -9.92 -9.49
CA ILE A 79 7.95 -11.23 -9.88
C ILE A 79 6.46 -11.31 -9.50
N ASP A 80 6.03 -10.55 -8.49
CA ASP A 80 4.72 -10.66 -7.84
C ASP A 80 4.39 -9.41 -6.99
N ARG A 81 3.15 -9.29 -6.52
CA ARG A 81 2.57 -8.13 -5.79
C ARG A 81 3.33 -7.77 -4.51
N ASP A 82 3.73 -8.78 -3.72
CA ASP A 82 4.42 -8.54 -2.44
C ASP A 82 5.77 -7.80 -2.68
N PRO A 83 6.69 -8.32 -3.52
CA PRO A 83 7.87 -7.57 -3.94
C PRO A 83 7.58 -6.18 -4.50
N THR A 84 6.51 -6.01 -5.28
CA THR A 84 6.11 -4.71 -5.85
C THR A 84 5.80 -3.69 -4.77
N LEU A 85 4.95 -4.05 -3.81
CA LEU A 85 4.52 -3.17 -2.73
C LEU A 85 5.69 -2.82 -1.79
N ILE A 86 6.55 -3.79 -1.49
CA ILE A 86 7.78 -3.58 -0.71
C ILE A 86 8.71 -2.61 -1.44
N PHE A 87 8.94 -2.84 -2.74
CA PHE A 87 9.80 -1.99 -3.55
C PHE A 87 9.26 -0.56 -3.64
N LEU A 88 7.97 -0.42 -3.96
CA LEU A 88 7.29 0.86 -4.05
C LEU A 88 7.34 1.63 -2.72
N ASN A 89 7.03 0.98 -1.59
CA ASN A 89 7.09 1.61 -0.27
C ASN A 89 8.50 2.14 0.02
N ARG A 90 9.55 1.39 -0.35
CA ARG A 90 10.94 1.82 -0.19
C ARG A 90 11.31 3.00 -1.09
N VAL A 91 10.82 3.06 -2.32
CA VAL A 91 11.06 4.18 -3.25
C VAL A 91 10.49 5.49 -2.73
N LEU A 92 9.33 5.43 -2.07
CA LEU A 92 8.63 6.61 -1.56
C LEU A 92 9.21 7.20 -0.28
N GLN A 93 10.05 6.44 0.43
CA GLN A 93 10.69 6.90 1.66
C GLN A 93 11.77 7.96 1.37
N PRO A 94 11.90 9.01 2.21
CA PRO A 94 11.19 9.22 3.48
C PRO A 94 9.92 10.07 3.36
N ASP A 95 9.47 10.43 2.15
CA ASP A 95 8.38 11.39 1.97
C ASP A 95 7.02 10.78 2.34
N TYR A 96 6.81 9.52 1.95
CA TYR A 96 5.57 8.79 2.19
C TYR A 96 5.85 7.37 2.70
N GLU A 97 4.88 6.83 3.42
CA GLU A 97 4.87 5.44 3.87
C GLU A 97 3.53 4.79 3.51
N ILE A 98 3.63 3.65 2.83
CA ILE A 98 2.51 2.76 2.56
C ILE A 98 2.40 1.78 3.73
N ARG A 99 1.20 1.69 4.32
CA ARG A 99 0.87 0.63 5.27
C ARG A 99 -0.25 -0.25 4.74
N PHE A 100 -0.16 -1.54 5.04
CA PHE A 100 -1.20 -2.52 4.71
C PHE A 100 -2.37 -2.39 5.68
N CYS A 101 -3.60 -2.28 5.16
CA CYS A 101 -4.80 -2.19 5.96
C CYS A 101 -5.26 -3.60 6.38
N LYS A 102 -4.95 -3.99 7.62
CA LYS A 102 -5.25 -5.33 8.17
C LYS A 102 -6.73 -5.70 8.14
N GLY A 103 -7.63 -4.70 8.09
CA GLY A 103 -9.06 -4.93 7.89
C GLY A 103 -9.42 -5.61 6.56
N SER A 104 -8.50 -5.62 5.58
CA SER A 104 -8.67 -6.31 4.30
C SER A 104 -7.99 -7.69 4.22
N ASP A 105 -7.30 -8.12 5.29
CA ASP A 105 -6.58 -9.40 5.30
C ASP A 105 -7.56 -10.58 5.11
N GLY A 106 -7.19 -11.52 4.24
CA GLY A 106 -8.05 -12.65 3.83
C GLY A 106 -9.05 -12.35 2.70
N SER A 107 -9.06 -11.14 2.15
CA SER A 107 -9.80 -10.78 0.92
C SER A 107 -8.99 -11.11 -0.35
N ASP A 108 -9.68 -11.40 -1.45
CA ASP A 108 -9.06 -11.53 -2.80
C ASP A 108 -8.43 -10.21 -3.28
N THR A 109 -8.87 -9.08 -2.70
CA THR A 109 -8.37 -7.74 -2.96
C THR A 109 -7.94 -7.09 -1.64
N LEU A 110 -6.66 -6.72 -1.55
CA LEU A 110 -6.06 -6.15 -0.35
C LEU A 110 -5.96 -4.63 -0.44
N ALA A 111 -6.07 -3.94 0.69
CA ALA A 111 -6.13 -2.48 0.76
C ALA A 111 -4.86 -1.88 1.38
N PHE A 112 -4.41 -0.77 0.82
CA PHE A 112 -3.15 -0.11 1.17
C PHE A 112 -3.35 1.39 1.33
N LEU A 113 -2.74 1.94 2.36
CA LEU A 113 -2.88 3.34 2.75
C LEU A 113 -1.53 4.07 2.60
N PRO A 114 -1.35 4.86 1.53
CA PRO A 114 -0.19 5.72 1.36
C PRO A 114 -0.44 7.10 1.98
N LEU A 115 0.36 7.48 2.97
CA LEU A 115 0.30 8.79 3.63
C LEU A 115 1.68 9.42 3.79
N SER A 116 1.72 10.74 3.88
CA SER A 116 2.94 11.46 4.22
C SER A 116 3.34 11.17 5.66
N LYS A 117 4.60 11.44 6.00
CA LYS A 117 5.08 11.35 7.38
C LYS A 117 4.23 12.19 8.34
N GLU A 118 3.90 13.43 7.96
CA GLU A 118 3.11 14.34 8.79
C GLU A 118 1.69 13.82 9.02
N GLU A 119 1.08 13.21 8.00
CA GLU A 119 -0.25 12.59 8.09
C GLU A 119 -0.24 11.39 9.05
N TRP A 120 0.78 10.51 8.97
CA TRP A 120 0.94 9.41 9.91
C TRP A 120 1.13 9.89 11.35
N GLU A 121 1.99 10.89 11.56
CA GLU A 121 2.21 11.48 12.88
C GLU A 121 0.93 12.16 13.42
N GLU A 122 0.10 12.75 12.56
CA GLU A 122 -1.19 13.32 12.95
C GLU A 122 -2.16 12.23 13.41
N LEU A 123 -2.28 11.13 12.68
CA LEU A 123 -3.09 9.99 13.09
C LEU A 123 -2.59 9.41 14.42
N GLU A 124 -1.28 9.26 14.60
CA GLU A 124 -0.69 8.73 15.84
C GLU A 124 -0.99 9.64 17.04
N ARG A 125 -0.92 10.96 16.87
CA ARG A 125 -1.31 11.92 17.91
C ARG A 125 -2.80 11.85 18.26
N ASN A 126 -3.66 11.62 17.27
CA ASN A 126 -5.12 11.65 17.45
C ASN A 126 -5.68 10.34 18.03
N HIS A 127 -5.08 9.19 17.67
CA HIS A 127 -5.65 7.87 17.97
C HIS A 127 -4.73 6.96 18.79
N GLY A 128 -3.46 7.34 18.96
CA GLY A 128 -2.45 6.55 19.65
C GLY A 128 -1.82 5.50 18.73
N LYS A 129 -0.51 5.31 18.89
CA LYS A 129 0.28 4.40 18.07
C LYS A 129 -0.21 2.95 18.13
N GLU A 130 -0.50 2.43 19.33
CA GLU A 130 -0.98 1.05 19.51
C GLU A 130 -2.23 0.74 18.68
N LYS A 131 -3.17 1.70 18.62
CA LYS A 131 -4.39 1.52 17.84
C LYS A 131 -4.09 1.47 16.34
N LEU A 132 -3.20 2.35 15.85
CA LEU A 132 -2.82 2.35 14.45
C LEU A 132 -2.04 1.11 14.04
N ASP A 133 -1.08 0.65 14.85
CA ASP A 133 -0.28 -0.54 14.54
C ASP A 133 -1.14 -1.83 14.48
N ARG A 134 -2.30 -1.82 15.15
CA ARG A 134 -3.29 -2.89 15.06
C ARG A 134 -4.13 -2.85 13.78
N LEU A 135 -4.35 -1.68 13.20
CA LEU A 135 -5.16 -1.51 11.98
C LEU A 135 -4.31 -1.48 10.71
N PHE A 136 -3.09 -0.96 10.80
CA PHE A 136 -2.20 -0.70 9.69
C PHE A 136 -0.84 -1.35 9.95
N GLU A 137 -0.45 -2.29 9.09
CA GLU A 137 0.85 -2.94 9.15
C GLU A 137 1.91 -2.13 8.39
N VAL A 138 3.07 -1.93 9.00
CA VAL A 138 4.23 -1.40 8.28
C VAL A 138 4.76 -2.48 7.34
N ILE A 139 5.01 -2.12 6.08
CA ILE A 139 5.55 -3.03 5.07
C ILE A 139 7.08 -3.07 5.20
N HIS A 140 7.59 -4.24 5.57
CA HIS A 140 9.01 -4.58 5.66
C HIS A 140 9.42 -5.53 4.53
N GLN A 141 10.73 -5.81 4.43
CA GLN A 141 11.27 -6.67 3.36
C GLN A 141 10.73 -8.10 3.36
N ASP A 142 10.29 -8.58 4.52
CA ASP A 142 9.76 -9.92 4.78
C ASP A 142 8.24 -9.94 4.98
N THR A 143 7.56 -8.80 4.80
CA THR A 143 6.09 -8.74 4.87
C THR A 143 5.48 -9.58 3.75
N GLN A 144 4.64 -10.53 4.13
CA GLN A 144 3.82 -11.30 3.20
C GLN A 144 2.39 -10.76 3.26
N MET A 145 1.80 -10.43 2.11
CA MET A 145 0.43 -9.92 2.03
C MET A 145 -0.39 -10.86 1.14
N PHE A 146 0.03 -11.05 -0.10
CA PHE A 146 -0.58 -11.99 -1.05
C PHE A 146 -0.01 -13.40 -0.94
N SER A 147 1.25 -13.54 -0.54
CA SER A 147 1.91 -14.85 -0.47
C SER A 147 1.72 -15.57 0.87
N LYS A 148 0.82 -15.11 1.75
CA LYS A 148 0.57 -15.76 3.04
C LYS A 148 0.07 -17.18 2.81
N GLU A 149 0.82 -18.16 3.32
CA GLU A 149 0.34 -19.54 3.38
C GLU A 149 -0.80 -19.60 4.41
N TRP A 150 -2.02 -19.82 3.93
CA TRP A 150 -3.13 -20.13 4.81
C TRP A 150 -3.07 -21.61 5.14
N ASP A 151 -2.68 -21.95 6.38
CA ASP A 151 -2.86 -23.29 6.93
C ASP A 151 -4.37 -23.54 7.04
N PHE A 152 -4.96 -24.09 5.98
CA PHE A 152 -6.30 -24.65 6.04
C PHE A 152 -6.21 -25.94 6.85
N GLU A 153 -6.40 -25.85 8.16
CA GLU A 153 -6.77 -27.01 8.97
C GLU A 153 -8.16 -27.47 8.50
N PHE A 154 -8.20 -28.48 7.62
CA PHE A 154 -9.43 -29.19 7.32
C PHE A 154 -9.77 -30.05 8.56
N GLU A 155 -10.79 -29.63 9.32
CA GLU A 155 -11.45 -30.46 10.35
C GLU A 155 -12.16 -31.68 9.75
#